data_AF-A0A7K5VZR9-F1
#
_entry.id   AF-A0A7K5VZR9-F1
#
_cell.length_a   1.000
_cell.length_b   1.000
_cell.length_c   1.000
_cell.angle_alpha   90.00
_cell.angle_beta   90.00
_cell.angle_gamma   90.00
#
_symmetry.space_group_name_H-M   'P 1'
#
loop_
_entity.id
_entity.type
_entity.pdbx_description
1 polymer ?
#
loop_
_entity_poly.entity_id
_entity_poly.type
_entity_poly.pdbx_seq_one_letter_code
_entity_poly.pdbx_strand_id
1 'polypeptide(L)'
;LMKCVRLPLLSRDFLMSNVDTELLVRHHSECKDLLIEALKYHLMPEQRGVLSNSRTRPRRCEGASTVLFAVGGGSLFAIHGDCEAYDTRTDRWHMVASMSTRRARVGVAAIGNKLYAVGG
;
A
#
# COMPACT_ATOMS: atom_id res chain seq x y z
N LEU A 1 -4.98 17.06 -18.08
CA LEU A 1 -4.65 17.07 -16.64
C LEU A 1 -5.42 16.01 -15.83
N MET A 2 -6.74 15.87 -16.01
CA MET A 2 -7.56 14.92 -15.23
C MET A 2 -7.09 13.45 -15.28
N LYS A 3 -6.50 13.01 -16.40
CA LYS A 3 -5.87 11.68 -16.52
C LYS A 3 -4.77 11.37 -15.48
N CYS A 4 -4.18 12.39 -14.87
CA CYS A 4 -3.17 12.23 -13.82
C CYS A 4 -3.78 12.04 -12.42
N VAL A 5 -5.08 12.28 -12.26
CA VAL A 5 -5.82 12.12 -11.01
C VAL A 5 -6.28 10.67 -10.87
N ARG A 6 -6.03 10.07 -9.71
CA ARG A 6 -6.41 8.68 -9.41
C ARG A 6 -7.77 8.62 -8.74
N LEU A 7 -8.81 8.95 -9.51
CA LEU A 7 -10.22 8.94 -9.05
C LEU A 7 -10.65 7.63 -8.36
N PRO A 8 -10.22 6.42 -8.77
CA PRO A 8 -10.62 5.17 -8.09
C PRO A 8 -10.12 5.02 -6.64
N LEU A 9 -9.20 5.89 -6.21
CA LEU A 9 -8.68 5.91 -4.82
C LEU A 9 -9.45 6.87 -3.91
N LEU A 10 -10.37 7.67 -4.47
CA LEU A 10 -11.23 8.56 -3.72
C LEU A 10 -12.45 7.78 -3.18
N SER A 11 -13.17 8.35 -2.22
CA SER A 11 -14.41 7.74 -1.76
C SER A 11 -15.51 7.87 -2.81
N ARG A 12 -16.43 6.90 -2.86
CA ARG A 12 -17.62 6.96 -3.72
C ARG A 12 -18.43 8.23 -3.50
N ASP A 13 -18.57 8.64 -2.24
CA ASP A 13 -19.38 9.81 -1.89
C ASP A 13 -18.75 11.09 -2.43
N PHE A 14 -17.42 11.24 -2.36
CA PHE A 14 -16.72 12.39 -2.94
C PHE A 14 -16.83 12.40 -4.48
N LEU A 15 -16.77 11.23 -5.13
CA LEU A 15 -16.94 11.13 -6.58
C LEU A 15 -18.34 11.59 -7.02
N MET A 16 -19.39 11.19 -6.29
CA MET A 16 -20.77 11.53 -6.64
C MET A 16 -21.16 12.97 -6.24
N SER A 17 -20.69 13.47 -5.10
CA SER A 17 -21.07 14.80 -4.61
C SER A 17 -20.25 15.93 -5.24
N ASN A 18 -18.94 15.71 -5.45
CA ASN A 18 -18.02 16.75 -5.89
C ASN A 18 -17.56 16.55 -7.33
N VAL A 19 -17.15 15.34 -7.72
CA VAL A 19 -16.55 15.13 -9.05
C VAL A 19 -17.58 15.13 -10.18
N ASP A 20 -18.78 14.56 -9.95
CA ASP A 20 -19.87 14.61 -10.94
C ASP A 20 -20.43 16.02 -11.18
N THR A 21 -20.39 16.89 -10.17
CA THR A 21 -20.96 18.25 -10.25
C THR A 21 -20.08 19.23 -11.01
N GLU A 22 -18.78 18.94 -11.15
CA GLU A 22 -17.82 19.77 -11.87
C GLU A 22 -18.14 19.88 -13.37
N LEU A 23 -18.20 21.12 -13.87
CA LEU A 23 -18.54 21.40 -15.27
C LEU A 23 -17.55 20.76 -16.25
N LEU A 24 -16.26 20.71 -15.89
CA LEU A 24 -15.22 20.08 -16.70
C LEU A 24 -15.50 18.58 -16.94
N VAL A 25 -16.00 17.90 -15.91
CA VAL A 25 -16.33 16.47 -15.99
C VAL A 25 -17.62 16.26 -16.76
N ARG A 26 -18.61 17.16 -16.61
CA ARG A 26 -19.90 17.06 -17.30
C ARG A 26 -19.84 17.35 -18.80
N HIS A 27 -18.96 18.25 -19.24
CA HIS A 27 -18.89 18.69 -20.63
C HIS A 27 -17.90 17.86 -21.47
N HIS A 28 -16.89 17.24 -20.85
CA HIS A 28 -15.87 16.49 -21.58
C HIS A 28 -16.09 14.98 -21.47
N SER A 29 -16.27 14.29 -22.61
CA SER A 29 -16.48 12.83 -22.65
C SER A 29 -15.33 12.06 -22.00
N GLU A 30 -14.08 12.42 -22.29
CA GLU A 30 -12.91 11.75 -21.68
C GLU A 30 -12.94 11.81 -20.14
N CYS A 31 -13.41 12.91 -19.54
CA CYS A 31 -13.46 13.03 -18.08
C CYS A 31 -14.58 12.16 -17.48
N LYS A 32 -15.70 11.98 -18.20
CA LYS A 32 -16.75 11.04 -17.81
C LYS A 32 -16.25 9.61 -17.82
N ASP A 33 -15.46 9.23 -18.83
CA ASP A 33 -14.89 7.87 -18.90
C ASP A 33 -14.01 7.57 -17.68
N LEU A 34 -13.21 8.56 -17.23
CA LEU A 34 -12.40 8.44 -16.01
C LEU A 34 -13.28 8.27 -14.74
N LEU A 35 -14.42 8.97 -14.66
CA LEU A 35 -15.36 8.86 -13.55
C LEU A 35 -16.10 7.51 -13.56
N ILE A 36 -16.56 7.07 -14.72
CA ILE A 36 -17.23 5.78 -14.93
C ILE A 36 -16.31 4.63 -14.52
N GLU A 37 -15.04 4.69 -14.89
CA GLU A 37 -14.05 3.70 -14.46
C GLU A 37 -13.88 3.67 -12.94
N ALA A 38 -13.78 4.83 -12.29
CA ALA A 38 -13.66 4.90 -10.83
C ALA A 38 -14.90 4.30 -10.15
N LEU A 39 -16.10 4.65 -10.63
CA LEU A 39 -17.34 4.06 -10.13
C LEU A 39 -17.41 2.55 -10.38
N LYS A 40 -17.00 2.07 -11.56
CA LYS A 40 -16.92 0.64 -11.88
C LYS A 40 -16.00 -0.12 -10.91
N TYR A 41 -14.87 0.48 -10.53
CA TYR A 41 -13.94 -0.09 -9.54
C TYR A 41 -14.55 -0.20 -8.12
N HIS A 42 -15.43 0.74 -7.75
CA HIS A 42 -16.20 0.66 -6.52
C HIS A 42 -17.36 -0.36 -6.58
N LEU A 43 -18.05 -0.45 -7.73
CA LEU A 43 -19.17 -1.37 -7.91
C LEU A 43 -18.74 -2.84 -7.99
N MET A 44 -17.53 -3.14 -8.48
CA MET A 44 -17.09 -4.52 -8.74
C MET A 44 -15.85 -4.90 -7.90
N PRO A 45 -16.02 -5.13 -6.58
CA PRO A 45 -14.91 -5.47 -5.68
C PRO A 45 -14.21 -6.79 -6.04
N GLU A 46 -14.95 -7.79 -6.51
CA GLU A 46 -14.44 -9.11 -6.91
C GLU A 46 -13.54 -9.04 -8.15
N GLN A 47 -13.80 -8.09 -9.06
CA GLN A 47 -13.07 -7.94 -10.31
C GLN A 47 -11.94 -6.91 -10.23
N ARG A 48 -11.61 -6.39 -9.05
CA ARG A 48 -10.54 -5.39 -8.88
C ARG A 48 -9.18 -5.86 -9.37
N GLY A 49 -8.91 -7.17 -9.30
CA GLY A 49 -7.70 -7.76 -9.88
C GLY A 49 -7.60 -7.55 -11.39
N VAL A 50 -8.73 -7.70 -12.10
CA VAL A 50 -8.83 -7.52 -13.56
C VAL A 50 -8.91 -6.04 -13.95
N LEU A 51 -9.56 -5.21 -13.12
CA LEU A 51 -9.65 -3.75 -13.29
C LEU A 51 -8.39 -3.01 -12.79
N SER A 52 -7.30 -3.74 -12.51
CA SER A 52 -6.05 -3.18 -12.01
C SER A 52 -5.35 -2.40 -13.12
N ASN A 53 -5.10 -1.12 -12.87
CA ASN A 53 -4.38 -0.23 -13.76
C ASN A 53 -3.56 0.78 -12.93
N SER A 54 -2.85 1.69 -13.61
CA SER A 54 -2.01 2.68 -12.94
C SER A 54 -2.79 3.65 -12.05
N ARG A 55 -4.11 3.82 -12.27
CA ARG A 55 -4.99 4.73 -11.53
C ARG A 55 -5.72 4.07 -10.36
N THR A 56 -5.95 2.75 -10.38
CA THR A 56 -6.58 2.00 -9.28
C THR A 56 -5.61 1.58 -8.19
N ARG A 57 -4.30 1.82 -8.38
CA ARG A 57 -3.26 1.56 -7.39
C ARG A 57 -2.79 2.88 -6.76
N PRO A 58 -2.53 2.96 -5.45
CA PRO A 58 -1.87 4.12 -4.83
C PRO A 58 -0.54 4.46 -5.49
N ARG A 59 -0.16 5.75 -5.47
CA ARG A 59 1.19 6.15 -5.92
C ARG A 59 2.19 5.51 -4.97
N ARG A 60 3.03 4.63 -5.49
CA ARG A 60 4.30 4.31 -4.86
C ARG A 60 5.28 5.35 -5.37
N CYS A 61 6.00 6.02 -4.47
CA CYS A 61 7.08 6.89 -4.89
C CYS A 61 8.02 6.06 -5.76
N GLU A 62 8.26 6.47 -7.01
CA GLU A 62 9.36 5.92 -7.79
C GLU A 62 10.64 6.23 -6.99
N GLY A 63 11.21 5.20 -6.36
CA GLY A 63 12.32 5.34 -5.41
C GLY A 63 12.02 4.98 -3.96
N ALA A 64 10.78 4.59 -3.61
CA ALA A 64 10.53 3.89 -2.36
C ALA A 64 11.20 2.51 -2.45
N SER A 65 12.46 2.44 -2.03
CA SER A 65 13.21 1.19 -1.96
C SER A 65 12.43 0.22 -1.07
N THR A 66 12.27 -1.00 -1.55
CA THR A 66 11.77 -2.07 -0.69
C THR A 66 12.80 -2.29 0.39
N VAL A 67 12.37 -2.13 1.64
CA VAL A 67 13.19 -2.41 2.82
C VAL A 67 12.86 -3.81 3.28
N LEU A 68 13.88 -4.62 3.52
CA LEU A 68 13.73 -5.95 4.09
C LEU A 68 13.87 -5.84 5.62
N PHE A 69 13.00 -6.52 6.36
CA PHE A 69 13.09 -6.56 7.82
C PHE A 69 13.45 -7.96 8.30
N ALA A 70 14.43 -8.07 9.18
CA ALA A 70 14.67 -9.26 9.99
C ALA A 70 14.22 -8.98 11.42
N VAL A 71 13.43 -9.90 12.00
CA VAL A 71 12.69 -9.69 13.25
C VAL A 71 12.89 -10.87 14.18
N GLY A 72 13.50 -10.62 15.34
CA GLY A 72 13.72 -11.62 16.38
C GLY A 72 14.64 -12.76 15.92
N GLY A 73 14.22 -14.00 16.21
CA GLY A 73 14.98 -15.20 15.86
C GLY A 73 15.79 -15.73 17.04
N GLY A 74 16.67 -16.68 16.75
CA GLY A 74 17.49 -17.35 17.76
C GLY A 74 18.88 -17.66 17.24
N SER A 75 19.85 -17.54 18.13
CA SER A 75 21.21 -18.06 17.97
C SER A 75 21.39 -19.32 18.84
N LEU A 76 22.58 -19.93 18.83
CA LEU A 76 22.85 -21.17 19.57
C LEU A 76 22.50 -21.09 21.08
N PHE A 77 22.60 -19.90 21.68
CA PHE A 77 22.42 -19.72 23.13
C PHE A 77 21.49 -18.57 23.52
N ALA A 78 20.82 -17.91 22.57
CA ALA A 78 19.98 -16.75 22.86
C ALA A 78 18.81 -16.60 21.91
N ILE A 79 17.68 -16.13 22.45
CA ILE A 79 16.52 -15.66 21.70
C ILE A 79 16.61 -14.14 21.61
N HIS A 80 16.38 -13.61 20.42
CA HIS A 80 16.50 -12.18 20.13
C HIS A 80 15.13 -11.51 20.12
N GLY A 81 15.08 -10.28 20.65
CA GLY A 81 13.95 -9.37 20.46
C GLY A 81 14.27 -8.26 19.44
N ASP A 82 15.53 -8.19 19.03
CA ASP A 82 16.02 -7.13 18.17
C ASP A 82 15.51 -7.28 16.75
N CYS A 83 15.42 -6.14 16.08
CA CYS A 83 14.89 -6.03 14.73
C CYS A 83 15.85 -5.16 13.92
N GLU A 84 16.05 -5.54 12.67
CA GLU A 84 16.95 -4.85 11.76
C GLU A 84 16.30 -4.71 10.37
N ALA A 85 16.62 -3.60 9.72
CA ALA A 85 16.06 -3.20 8.44
C ALA A 85 17.18 -3.01 7.43
N TYR A 86 17.08 -3.69 6.29
CA TYR A 86 18.01 -3.61 5.19
C TYR A 86 17.50 -2.66 4.12
N ASP A 87 18.22 -1.56 3.91
CA ASP A 87 17.96 -0.61 2.83
C ASP A 87 18.71 -1.06 1.56
N THR A 88 17.94 -1.55 0.58
CA THR A 88 18.45 -2.02 -0.72
C THR A 88 19.16 -0.93 -1.54
N ARG A 89 18.92 0.36 -1.25
CA ARG A 89 19.56 1.48 -1.95
C ARG A 89 20.96 1.75 -1.45
N THR A 90 21.18 1.57 -0.14
CA THR A 90 22.46 1.88 0.51
C THR A 90 23.29 0.64 0.82
N ASP A 91 22.72 -0.56 0.59
CA ASP A 91 23.34 -1.86 0.85
C ASP A 91 23.78 -1.98 2.32
N ARG A 92 22.89 -1.57 3.23
CA ARG A 92 23.19 -1.49 4.66
C ARG A 92 22.04 -1.97 5.52
N TRP A 93 22.42 -2.62 6.62
CA TRP A 93 21.53 -2.96 7.72
C TRP A 93 21.51 -1.84 8.76
N HIS A 94 20.31 -1.57 9.28
CA HIS A 94 20.06 -0.59 10.30
C HIS A 94 19.26 -1.24 11.43
N MET A 95 19.69 -1.03 12.67
CA MET A 95 18.89 -1.42 13.83
C MET A 95 17.60 -0.60 13.88
N VAL A 96 16.48 -1.25 14.13
CA VAL A 96 15.19 -0.61 14.36
C VAL A 96 14.67 -0.95 15.75
N ALA A 97 13.48 -0.47 16.09
CA ALA A 97 12.89 -0.73 17.41
C ALA A 97 12.75 -2.24 17.68
N SER A 98 13.34 -2.70 18.78
CA SER A 98 13.18 -4.09 19.25
C SER A 98 11.73 -4.37 19.66
N MET A 99 11.31 -5.63 19.55
CA MET A 99 10.03 -6.10 20.04
C MET A 99 9.95 -6.00 21.57
N SER A 100 8.73 -5.88 22.10
CA SER A 100 8.46 -5.91 23.54
C SER A 100 8.79 -7.25 24.20
N THR A 101 8.86 -8.31 23.40
CA THR A 101 9.10 -9.70 23.82
C THR A 101 10.10 -10.33 22.86
N ARG A 102 11.04 -11.10 23.39
CA ARG A 102 12.00 -11.87 22.60
C ARG A 102 11.28 -13.09 22.02
N ARG A 103 11.42 -13.34 20.71
CA ARG A 103 10.64 -14.37 20.00
C ARG A 103 11.53 -15.16 19.05
N ALA A 104 11.43 -16.48 19.08
CA ALA A 104 12.11 -17.38 18.14
C ALA A 104 11.08 -18.16 17.33
N ARG A 105 11.43 -18.53 16.08
CA ARG A 105 10.50 -19.21 15.15
C ARG A 105 9.19 -18.41 14.96
N VAL A 106 9.28 -17.07 15.02
CA VAL A 106 8.16 -16.15 14.91
C VAL A 106 7.67 -16.05 13.46
N GLY A 107 6.35 -16.02 13.27
CA GLY A 107 5.74 -15.75 11.97
C GLY A 107 5.65 -14.24 11.74
N VAL A 108 6.11 -13.76 10.58
CA VAL A 108 6.13 -12.33 10.25
C VAL A 108 5.38 -12.06 8.95
N ALA A 109 4.50 -11.05 8.94
CA ALA A 109 3.74 -10.64 7.75
C ALA A 109 3.67 -9.11 7.61
N ALA A 110 3.71 -8.62 6.36
CA ALA A 110 3.51 -7.21 6.03
C ALA A 110 2.10 -6.98 5.48
N ILE A 111 1.29 -6.20 6.18
CA ILE A 111 -0.11 -5.92 5.82
C ILE A 111 -0.37 -4.42 6.00
N GLY A 112 -0.89 -3.75 4.97
CA GLY A 112 -1.30 -2.35 5.08
C GLY A 112 -0.17 -1.40 5.52
N ASN A 113 1.05 -1.59 5.02
CA ASN A 113 2.25 -0.83 5.42
C ASN A 113 2.63 -0.96 6.90
N LYS A 114 2.23 -2.05 7.55
CA LYS A 114 2.60 -2.43 8.92
C LYS A 114 3.19 -3.84 8.93
N LEU A 115 4.13 -4.07 9.85
CA LEU A 115 4.74 -5.38 10.06
C LEU A 115 4.12 -6.03 11.31
N TYR A 116 3.74 -7.30 11.20
CA TYR A 116 3.13 -8.07 12.28
C TYR A 116 4.02 -9.27 12.60
N ALA A 117 4.36 -9.44 13.87
CA ALA A 117 5.06 -10.60 14.40
C ALA A 117 4.11 -11.38 15.32
N VAL A 118 3.81 -12.64 14.97
CA VAL A 118 2.76 -13.44 15.60
C VAL A 118 3.31 -14.79 16.04
N GLY A 119 2.98 -15.18 17.28
CA GLY A 119 3.52 -16.39 17.91
C GLY A 119 5.00 -16.26 18.26
N GLY A 120 5.65 -17.40 18.51
CA GLY A 120 7.08 -17.49 18.85
C GLY A 120 7.49 -16.82 20.15
#